data_AF-A0A9D9RQL9-F1
#
_entry.id   AF-A0A9D9RQL9-F1
#
_cell.length_a   1.000
_cell.length_b   1.000
_cell.length_c   1.000
_cell.angle_alpha   90.00
_cell.angle_beta   90.00
_cell.angle_gamma   90.00
#
_symmetry.space_group_name_H-M   'P 1'
#
loop_
_entity.id
_entity.type
_entity.pdbx_description
1 polymer ?
#
loop_
_entity_poly.entity_id
_entity_poly.type
_entity_poly.pdbx_seq_one_letter_code
_entity_poly.pdbx_strand_id
1 'polypeptide(L)'
;MGNIYGGNPKEEASIGGLRANAAAFIVNLSFFTGIGLLFALGALILEKDNKFVRFYGKQTLALNVIVFLSFLLNLVIVIGSVVWVVLIFAITILQVYATVKSFFGETFEIPFINKIMDFFFFD
;
A
#
# COMPACT_ATOMS: atom_id res chain seq x y z
N MET A 1 20.29 5.45 4.16
CA MET A 1 19.10 5.31 5.02
C MET A 1 19.01 3.85 5.42
N GLY A 2 19.23 3.53 6.70
CA GLY A 2 19.13 2.16 7.18
C GLY A 2 17.71 1.64 7.05
N ASN A 3 17.54 0.40 6.61
CA ASN A 3 16.23 -0.22 6.52
C ASN A 3 15.64 -0.33 7.94
N ILE A 4 14.61 0.45 8.23
CA ILE A 4 13.77 0.41 9.44
C ILE A 4 13.19 -0.99 9.74
N TYR A 5 13.32 -1.92 8.80
CA TYR A 5 12.78 -3.28 8.86
C TYR A 5 13.82 -4.40 9.04
N GLY A 6 15.10 -4.06 9.22
CA GLY A 6 16.09 -4.96 9.84
C GLY A 6 16.81 -5.97 8.93
N GLY A 7 16.63 -5.90 7.59
CA GLY A 7 17.39 -6.73 6.65
C GLY A 7 17.41 -6.19 5.22
N ASN A 8 17.79 -6.99 4.22
CA ASN A 8 17.86 -6.59 2.81
C ASN A 8 16.68 -7.19 2.03
N PRO A 9 15.67 -6.40 1.61
CA PRO A 9 14.49 -6.91 0.92
C PRO A 9 14.77 -7.61 -0.41
N LYS A 10 15.96 -7.38 -1.00
CA LYS A 10 16.38 -8.10 -2.20
C LYS A 10 16.92 -9.48 -1.90
N GLU A 11 17.31 -9.80 -0.69
CA GLU A 11 17.92 -11.09 -0.30
C GLU A 11 16.98 -11.96 0.53
N GLU A 12 16.03 -11.33 1.23
CA GLU A 12 15.03 -12.02 2.04
C GLU A 12 14.00 -12.77 1.19
N ALA A 13 13.72 -14.01 1.58
CA ALA A 13 12.60 -14.77 1.07
C ALA A 13 11.26 -14.29 1.66
N SER A 14 10.20 -14.52 0.91
CA SER A 14 8.82 -14.10 1.14
C SER A 14 7.87 -15.22 0.64
N ILE A 15 6.55 -15.00 0.69
CA ILE A 15 5.50 -15.92 0.24
C ILE A 15 5.87 -16.60 -1.08
N GLY A 16 5.77 -17.93 -1.11
CA GLY A 16 6.01 -18.73 -2.30
C GLY A 16 7.47 -18.75 -2.77
N GLY A 17 8.43 -18.36 -1.91
CA GLY A 17 9.85 -18.30 -2.24
C GLY A 17 10.25 -17.06 -3.06
N LEU A 18 9.34 -16.08 -3.20
CA LEU A 18 9.68 -14.80 -3.83
C LEU A 18 10.67 -14.02 -2.96
N ARG A 19 11.40 -13.10 -3.60
CA ARG A 19 12.14 -12.07 -2.85
C ARG A 19 11.15 -11.07 -2.25
N ALA A 20 11.44 -10.54 -1.06
CA ALA A 20 10.56 -9.61 -0.36
C ALA A 20 10.23 -8.35 -1.19
N ASN A 21 11.20 -7.81 -1.93
CA ASN A 21 10.96 -6.69 -2.85
C ASN A 21 9.96 -7.03 -3.97
N ALA A 22 10.02 -8.25 -4.53
CA ALA A 22 9.09 -8.70 -5.56
C ALA A 22 7.68 -8.92 -5.00
N ALA A 23 7.55 -9.53 -3.83
CA ALA A 23 6.25 -9.71 -3.18
C ALA A 23 5.60 -8.37 -2.84
N ALA A 24 6.34 -7.43 -2.23
CA ALA A 24 5.85 -6.10 -1.95
C ALA A 24 5.49 -5.31 -3.22
N PHE A 25 6.25 -5.48 -4.30
CA PHE A 25 5.92 -4.89 -5.60
C PHE A 25 4.58 -5.39 -6.13
N ILE A 26 4.33 -6.69 -6.10
CA ILE A 26 3.04 -7.26 -6.52
C ILE A 26 1.91 -6.73 -5.65
N VAL A 27 2.12 -6.64 -4.33
CA VAL A 27 1.14 -6.05 -3.40
C VAL A 27 0.82 -4.60 -3.78
N ASN A 28 1.81 -3.74 -4.02
CA ASN A 28 1.54 -2.36 -4.42
C ASN A 28 0.87 -2.26 -5.79
N LEU A 29 1.32 -3.08 -6.75
CA LEU A 29 0.80 -3.09 -8.12
C LEU A 29 -0.67 -3.51 -8.16
N SER A 30 -1.08 -4.39 -7.25
CA SER A 30 -2.47 -4.85 -7.14
C SER A 30 -3.48 -3.74 -6.81
N PHE A 31 -3.02 -2.59 -6.29
CA PHE A 31 -3.88 -1.41 -6.11
C PHE A 31 -4.54 -0.98 -7.44
N PHE A 32 -3.82 -1.05 -8.55
CA PHE A 32 -4.31 -0.56 -9.85
C PHE A 32 -5.26 -1.53 -10.56
N THR A 33 -5.38 -2.77 -10.08
CA THR A 33 -6.14 -3.83 -10.75
C THR A 33 -7.51 -4.09 -10.12
N GLY A 34 -7.87 -3.36 -9.06
CA GLY A 34 -9.15 -3.53 -8.35
C GLY A 34 -9.20 -4.74 -7.40
N ILE A 35 -8.13 -5.55 -7.33
CA ILE A 35 -7.99 -6.69 -6.40
C ILE A 35 -7.00 -6.40 -5.27
N GLY A 36 -6.68 -5.11 -5.05
CA GLY A 36 -5.67 -4.68 -4.09
C GLY A 36 -5.93 -5.11 -2.65
N LEU A 37 -7.20 -5.15 -2.23
CA LEU A 37 -7.60 -5.64 -0.91
C LEU A 37 -7.18 -7.09 -0.69
N LEU A 38 -7.34 -7.96 -1.69
CA LEU A 38 -7.03 -9.39 -1.56
C LEU A 38 -5.52 -9.61 -1.39
N PHE A 39 -4.71 -8.94 -2.20
CA PHE A 39 -3.24 -9.03 -2.09
C PHE A 39 -2.71 -8.40 -0.81
N ALA A 40 -3.27 -7.26 -0.38
CA ALA A 40 -2.89 -6.61 0.87
C ALA A 40 -3.23 -7.48 2.09
N LEU A 41 -4.43 -8.05 2.15
CA LEU A 41 -4.82 -8.98 3.22
C LEU A 41 -3.99 -10.26 3.18
N GLY A 42 -3.76 -10.82 1.98
CA GLY A 42 -2.91 -12.00 1.79
C GLY A 42 -1.50 -11.78 2.32
N ALA A 43 -0.89 -10.63 1.99
CA ALA A 43 0.39 -10.22 2.54
C ALA A 43 0.38 -10.14 4.07
N LEU A 44 -0.64 -9.51 4.67
CA LEU A 44 -0.72 -9.36 6.13
C LEU A 44 -1.00 -10.67 6.89
N ILE A 45 -1.71 -11.61 6.26
CA ILE A 45 -2.02 -12.92 6.84
C ILE A 45 -0.80 -13.83 6.74
N LEU A 46 -0.16 -13.88 5.57
CA LEU A 46 0.90 -14.84 5.27
C LEU A 46 2.29 -14.36 5.70
N GLU A 47 2.57 -13.06 5.64
CA GLU A 47 3.84 -12.49 6.11
C GLU A 47 3.71 -12.08 7.56
N LYS A 48 4.12 -12.95 8.49
CA LYS A 48 4.17 -12.63 9.92
C LYS A 48 5.45 -11.88 10.29
N ASP A 49 6.57 -12.29 9.68
CA ASP A 49 7.91 -11.84 10.09
C ASP A 49 8.53 -10.85 9.11
N ASN A 50 8.16 -10.88 7.83
CA ASN A 50 8.71 -9.94 6.85
C ASN A 50 8.09 -8.54 7.00
N LYS A 51 8.75 -7.69 7.78
CA LYS A 51 8.29 -6.33 8.07
C LYS A 51 8.18 -5.46 6.80
N PHE A 52 9.03 -5.68 5.79
CA PHE A 52 9.00 -4.92 4.54
C PHE A 52 7.75 -5.22 3.70
N VAL A 53 7.40 -6.50 3.54
CA VAL A 53 6.18 -6.90 2.82
C VAL A 53 4.93 -6.50 3.60
N ARG A 54 4.95 -6.66 4.94
CA ARG A 54 3.86 -6.20 5.80
C ARG A 54 3.65 -4.70 5.73
N PHE A 55 4.71 -3.89 5.67
CA PHE A 55 4.61 -2.45 5.52
C PHE A 55 3.77 -2.08 4.29
N TYR A 56 4.14 -2.62 3.12
CA TYR A 56 3.41 -2.37 1.89
C TYR A 56 2.02 -3.02 1.86
N GLY A 57 1.82 -4.14 2.55
CA GLY A 57 0.50 -4.72 2.80
C GLY A 57 -0.41 -3.78 3.60
N LYS A 58 0.06 -3.22 4.71
CA LYS A 58 -0.71 -2.27 5.53
C LYS A 58 -1.04 -1.00 4.73
N GLN A 59 -0.05 -0.42 4.05
CA GLN A 59 -0.23 0.79 3.24
C GLN A 59 -1.23 0.57 2.10
N THR A 60 -1.10 -0.54 1.36
CA THR A 60 -2.00 -0.87 0.25
C THR A 60 -3.42 -1.14 0.77
N LEU A 61 -3.59 -1.81 1.92
CA LEU A 61 -4.90 -2.01 2.53
C LEU A 61 -5.55 -0.67 2.89
N ALA A 62 -4.84 0.19 3.62
CA ALA A 62 -5.33 1.50 4.03
C ALA A 62 -5.75 2.35 2.83
N LEU A 63 -4.93 2.39 1.77
CA LEU A 63 -5.25 3.12 0.55
C LEU A 63 -6.50 2.59 -0.15
N ASN A 64 -6.66 1.28 -0.29
CA ASN A 64 -7.85 0.71 -0.91
C ASN A 64 -9.11 1.08 -0.13
N VAL A 65 -9.05 1.06 1.20
CA VAL A 65 -10.19 1.49 2.06
C VAL A 65 -10.48 2.98 1.88
N ILE A 66 -9.46 3.84 1.84
CA ILE A 66 -9.64 5.28 1.59
C ILE A 66 -10.29 5.52 0.23
N VAL A 67 -9.79 4.87 -0.83
CA VAL A 67 -10.35 4.99 -2.18
C VAL A 67 -11.81 4.54 -2.19
N PHE A 68 -12.11 3.40 -1.57
CA PHE A 68 -13.47 2.88 -1.46
C PHE A 68 -14.41 3.86 -0.74
N LEU A 69 -14.01 4.38 0.43
CA LEU A 69 -14.82 5.34 1.18
C LEU A 69 -14.94 6.69 0.48
N SER A 70 -13.88 7.14 -0.20
CA SER A 70 -13.89 8.40 -0.94
C SER A 70 -14.90 8.41 -2.08
N PHE A 71 -15.27 7.24 -2.61
CA PHE A 71 -16.29 7.12 -3.64
C PHE A 71 -17.63 7.73 -3.20
N LEU A 72 -17.93 7.71 -1.90
CA LEU A 72 -19.13 8.31 -1.31
C LEU A 72 -19.19 9.84 -1.47
N LEU A 73 -18.07 10.51 -1.75
CA LEU A 73 -18.06 11.95 -2.08
C LEU A 73 -18.92 12.25 -3.31
N ASN A 74 -19.07 11.30 -4.24
CA ASN A 74 -19.92 11.48 -5.43
C ASN A 74 -21.42 11.57 -5.12
N LEU A 75 -21.86 11.32 -3.88
CA LEU A 75 -23.24 11.59 -3.46
C LEU A 75 -23.54 13.10 -3.41
N VAL A 76 -22.51 13.94 -3.25
CA VAL A 76 -22.64 15.41 -3.32
C VAL A 76 -22.42 15.86 -4.76
N ILE A 77 -23.50 16.28 -5.41
CA ILE A 77 -23.52 16.64 -6.84
C ILE A 77 -22.47 17.73 -7.15
N VAL A 78 -21.67 17.49 -8.19
CA VAL A 78 -20.59 18.35 -8.73
C VAL A 78 -19.39 18.55 -7.80
N ILE A 79 -19.54 19.18 -6.62
CA ILE A 79 -18.39 19.51 -5.76
C ILE A 79 -17.71 18.24 -5.25
N GLY A 80 -18.49 17.27 -4.78
CA GLY A 80 -17.96 16.01 -4.28
C GLY A 80 -17.20 15.22 -5.33
N SER A 81 -17.71 15.19 -6.56
CA SER A 81 -17.02 14.55 -7.69
C SER A 81 -15.70 15.22 -8.07
N VAL A 82 -15.63 16.56 -8.05
CA VAL A 82 -14.38 17.28 -8.32
C VAL A 82 -13.33 16.96 -7.25
N VAL A 83 -13.72 17.01 -5.96
CA VAL A 83 -12.82 16.66 -4.84
C VAL A 83 -12.34 15.21 -4.96
N TRP A 84 -13.24 14.29 -5.31
CA TRP A 84 -12.92 12.89 -5.49
C TRP A 84 -11.88 12.67 -6.61
N VAL A 85 -12.04 13.30 -7.78
CA VAL A 85 -11.08 13.19 -8.89
C VAL A 85 -9.69 13.69 -8.47
N VAL A 86 -9.61 14.84 -7.80
CA VAL A 86 -8.34 15.40 -7.32
C VAL A 86 -7.66 14.45 -6.32
N LEU A 87 -8.44 13.89 -5.39
CA LEU A 87 -7.95 12.94 -4.40
C LEU A 87 -7.40 11.67 -5.04
N ILE A 88 -8.14 11.06 -5.95
CA ILE A 88 -7.71 9.83 -6.65
C ILE A 88 -6.44 10.09 -7.47
N PHE A 89 -6.35 11.24 -8.13
CA PHE A 89 -5.16 11.60 -8.90
C PHE A 89 -3.91 11.72 -8.00
N ALA A 90 -4.03 12.42 -6.86
CA ALA A 90 -2.94 12.55 -5.91
C ALA A 90 -2.49 11.19 -5.32
N ILE A 91 -3.46 10.35 -4.91
CA ILE A 91 -3.19 9.00 -4.40
C ILE A 91 -2.49 8.14 -5.46
N THR A 92 -2.95 8.21 -6.72
CA THR A 92 -2.39 7.42 -7.83
C THR A 92 -0.91 7.75 -8.05
N ILE A 93 -0.54 9.04 -8.03
CA ILE A 93 0.87 9.46 -8.18
C ILE A 93 1.74 8.89 -7.05
N LEU A 94 1.28 9.03 -5.80
CA LEU A 94 1.99 8.53 -4.63
C LEU A 94 2.12 7.01 -4.67
N GLN A 95 1.08 6.30 -5.13
CA GLN A 95 1.08 4.85 -5.25
C GLN A 95 2.00 4.35 -6.36
N VAL A 96 2.11 5.07 -7.50
CA VAL A 96 3.09 4.74 -8.54
C VAL A 96 4.50 4.83 -7.96
N TYR A 97 4.81 5.89 -7.22
CA TYR A 97 6.11 6.05 -6.58
C TYR A 97 6.39 4.95 -5.54
N ALA A 98 5.40 4.62 -4.70
CA ALA A 98 5.47 3.52 -3.74
C ALA A 98 5.77 2.17 -4.42
N THR A 99 5.10 1.90 -5.53
CA THR A 99 5.29 0.69 -6.34
C THR A 99 6.72 0.60 -6.87
N VAL A 100 7.24 1.67 -7.47
CA VAL A 100 8.63 1.71 -7.96
C VAL A 100 9.63 1.51 -6.82
N LYS A 101 9.42 2.15 -5.67
CA LYS A 101 10.30 2.02 -4.50
C LYS A 101 10.31 0.58 -3.96
N SER A 102 9.15 -0.06 -3.86
CA SER A 102 9.06 -1.45 -3.41
C SER A 102 9.85 -2.41 -4.30
N PHE A 103 9.85 -2.19 -5.62
CA PHE A 103 10.65 -2.98 -6.57
C PHE A 103 12.16 -2.85 -6.30
N PHE A 104 12.62 -1.63 -6.00
CA PHE A 104 14.02 -1.39 -5.62
C PHE A 104 14.38 -1.85 -4.21
N GLY A 105 13.44 -2.42 -3.44
CA GLY A 105 13.67 -2.82 -2.06
C GLY A 105 13.79 -1.62 -1.11
N GLU A 106 13.30 -0.46 -1.51
CA GLU A 106 13.24 0.75 -0.70
C GLU A 106 11.83 0.94 -0.17
N THR A 107 11.70 1.55 1.01
CA THR A 107 10.40 1.88 1.58
C THR A 107 10.02 3.30 1.19
N PHE A 108 8.72 3.50 0.95
CA PHE A 108 8.15 4.82 0.78
C PHE A 108 6.82 4.88 1.51
N GLU A 109 6.83 5.68 2.57
CA GLU A 109 5.64 6.04 3.33
C GLU A 109 4.86 7.12 2.59
N ILE A 110 3.63 6.80 2.23
CA ILE A 110 2.72 7.77 1.63
C ILE A 110 2.35 8.80 2.71
N PRO A 111 2.54 10.11 2.46
CA PRO A 111 2.22 11.12 3.45
C PRO A 111 0.73 11.03 3.84
N PHE A 112 0.44 11.32 5.11
CA PHE A 112 -0.90 11.25 5.72
C PHE A 112 -1.50 9.84 5.89
N ILE A 113 -0.91 8.79 5.29
CA ILE A 113 -1.40 7.41 5.44
C ILE A 113 -1.15 6.87 6.85
N ASN A 114 -0.06 7.29 7.51
CA ASN A 114 0.34 6.74 8.81
C ASN A 114 -0.75 6.90 9.87
N LYS A 115 -1.39 8.09 9.93
CA LYS A 115 -2.52 8.33 10.86
C LYS A 115 -3.70 7.38 10.63
N ILE A 116 -3.89 6.95 9.38
CA ILE A 116 -4.95 6.03 8.99
C ILE A 116 -4.52 4.59 9.28
N MET A 117 -3.26 4.25 9.04
CA MET A 117 -2.69 2.95 9.39
C MET A 117 -2.71 2.72 10.90
N ASP A 118 -2.37 3.72 11.72
CA ASP A 118 -2.43 3.64 13.19
C ASP A 118 -3.87 3.38 13.68
N PHE A 119 -4.86 3.90 12.96
CA PHE A 119 -6.28 3.64 13.25
C PHE A 119 -6.73 2.22 12.85
N PHE A 120 -6.26 1.69 11.71
CA PHE A 120 -6.67 0.37 11.24
C PHE A 120 -5.88 -0.78 11.88
N PHE A 121 -4.62 -0.53 12.20
CA PHE A 121 -3.69 -1.48 12.77
C PHE A 121 -3.25 -0.92 14.11
N PHE A 122 -4.14 -1.01 15.10
CA PHE A 122 -3.79 -0.77 16.49
C PHE A 122 -2.66 -1.76 16.87
N ASP A 123 -1.42 -1.28 16.82
CA ASP A 123 -0.24 -1.96 17.38
C ASP A 123 0.12 -1.30 18.72
#